data_AF-A0A7X6SP97-F1
#
_entry.id   AF-A0A7X6SP97-F1
#
_cell.length_a   1.000
_cell.length_b   1.000
_cell.length_c   1.000
_cell.angle_alpha   90.00
_cell.angle_beta   90.00
_cell.angle_gamma   90.00
#
_symmetry.space_group_name_H-M   'P 1'
#
loop_
_entity.id
_entity.type
_entity.pdbx_description
1 polymer ?
#
loop_
_entity_poly.entity_id
_entity_poly.type
_entity_poly.pdbx_seq_one_letter_code
_entity_poly.pdbx_strand_id
1 'polypeptide(L)'
;LATIGKAMANGYAIAALVGKREIMDVLTKDVFLSSTFFPNSDAQVAALKTIEILERDKVLDVIAEKGNKFGAEVQKLVEESALPIQFSGAPWMPYITFNRDPEGLYKKLRNEFYTQLIRRRVFLQPYHHGYICYRHTDEDLAYTVQTIKESLDELKKLV
;
A
#
# COMPACT_ATOMS: atom_id res chain seq x y z
N LEU A 1 11.95 11.46 -17.16
CA LEU A 1 11.38 10.14 -17.46
C LEU A 1 10.64 9.64 -16.23
N ALA A 2 9.65 8.77 -16.39
CA ALA A 2 8.93 8.10 -15.32
C ALA A 2 8.72 6.62 -15.69
N THR A 3 8.86 5.73 -14.71
CA THR A 3 8.60 4.29 -14.86
C THR A 3 7.33 3.93 -14.08
N ILE A 4 6.39 3.29 -14.77
CA ILE A 4 5.07 2.94 -14.24
C ILE A 4 4.88 1.43 -14.38
N GLY A 5 4.14 0.82 -13.44
CA GLY A 5 3.83 -0.61 -13.46
C GLY A 5 2.86 -0.96 -12.33
N LYS A 6 2.96 -2.17 -11.80
CA LYS A 6 2.13 -2.67 -10.69
C LYS A 6 0.63 -2.54 -10.98
N ALA A 7 -0.05 -1.63 -10.28
CA ALA A 7 -1.49 -1.48 -10.32
C ALA A 7 -2.03 -0.99 -11.67
N MET A 8 -1.17 -0.48 -12.58
CA MET A 8 -1.62 0.08 -13.85
C MET A 8 -2.42 -0.90 -14.72
N ALA A 9 -2.25 -2.21 -14.52
CA ALA A 9 -2.96 -3.25 -15.26
C ALA A 9 -3.64 -4.28 -14.36
N ASN A 10 -3.98 -3.91 -13.13
CA ASN A 10 -4.76 -4.72 -12.19
C ASN A 10 -4.32 -6.21 -12.10
N GLY A 11 -3.00 -6.45 -12.05
CA GLY A 11 -2.41 -7.78 -11.90
C GLY A 11 -1.77 -8.38 -13.16
N TYR A 12 -1.96 -7.79 -14.34
CA TYR A 12 -1.29 -8.23 -15.57
C TYR A 12 0.15 -7.71 -15.65
N ALA A 13 1.04 -8.50 -16.24
CA ALA A 13 2.47 -8.19 -16.32
C ALA A 13 2.75 -7.12 -17.40
N ILE A 14 2.85 -5.87 -16.98
CA ILE A 14 3.26 -4.74 -17.83
C ILE A 14 3.95 -3.65 -17.01
N ALA A 15 4.88 -2.97 -17.67
CA ALA A 15 5.47 -1.73 -17.20
C ALA A 15 5.61 -0.77 -18.38
N ALA A 16 5.63 0.52 -18.09
CA ALA A 16 5.78 1.58 -19.08
C ALA A 16 6.91 2.53 -18.66
N LEU A 17 7.80 2.85 -19.59
CA LEU A 17 8.70 3.99 -19.50
C LEU A 17 8.08 5.13 -20.29
N VAL A 18 7.78 6.24 -19.62
CA VAL A 18 7.16 7.43 -20.23
C VAL A 18 7.99 8.67 -19.94
N GLY A 19 7.77 9.73 -20.72
CA GLY A 19 8.43 11.00 -20.48
C GLY A 19 8.20 11.99 -21.60
N LYS A 20 9.00 13.05 -21.57
CA LYS A 20 8.92 14.11 -22.58
C LYS A 20 9.34 13.57 -23.94
N ARG A 21 8.65 14.04 -24.99
CA ARG A 21 8.84 13.59 -26.37
C ARG A 21 10.30 13.71 -26.80
N GLU A 22 10.94 14.85 -26.54
CA GLU A 22 12.32 15.12 -26.94
C GLU A 22 13.34 14.15 -26.32
N ILE A 23 12.99 13.48 -25.22
CA ILE A 23 13.81 12.43 -24.61
C ILE A 23 13.46 11.06 -25.21
N MET A 24 12.17 10.77 -25.38
CA MET A 24 11.69 9.46 -25.87
C MET A 24 11.95 9.24 -27.36
N ASP A 25 12.12 10.32 -28.15
CA ASP A 25 12.35 10.26 -29.59
C ASP A 25 13.61 9.46 -29.97
N VAL A 26 14.56 9.28 -29.05
CA VAL A 26 15.73 8.39 -29.22
C VAL A 26 15.32 6.94 -29.56
N LEU A 27 14.16 6.48 -29.06
CA LEU A 27 13.61 5.14 -29.36
C LEU A 27 13.09 5.00 -30.80
N THR A 28 12.94 6.11 -31.53
CA THR A 28 12.43 6.08 -32.91
C THR A 28 13.53 5.78 -33.94
N LYS A 29 14.79 6.04 -33.61
CA LYS A 29 15.91 5.95 -34.57
C LYS A 29 17.21 5.40 -33.98
N ASP A 30 17.54 5.77 -32.75
CA ASP A 30 18.88 5.59 -32.20
C ASP A 30 18.99 4.39 -31.26
N VAL A 31 17.86 3.82 -30.82
CA VAL A 31 17.81 2.70 -29.88
C VAL A 31 16.89 1.59 -30.39
N PHE A 32 17.40 0.36 -30.37
CA PHE A 32 16.60 -0.84 -30.58
C PHE A 32 16.00 -1.32 -29.26
N LEU A 33 14.67 -1.46 -29.22
CA LEU A 33 13.93 -2.01 -28.09
C LEU A 33 13.23 -3.30 -28.52
N SER A 34 13.40 -4.38 -27.76
CA SER A 34 12.80 -5.69 -28.05
C SER A 34 12.23 -6.32 -26.78
N SER A 35 11.20 -7.15 -26.96
CA SER A 35 10.60 -7.98 -25.92
C SER A 35 9.88 -9.15 -26.57
N THR A 36 10.06 -10.35 -26.01
CA THR A 36 9.29 -11.55 -26.40
C THR A 36 7.78 -11.32 -26.31
N PHE A 37 7.34 -10.45 -25.40
CA PHE A 37 5.92 -10.21 -25.13
C PHE A 37 5.32 -9.02 -25.87
N PHE A 38 6.04 -8.33 -26.77
CA PHE A 38 5.46 -7.20 -27.52
C PHE A 38 4.22 -7.51 -28.34
N PRO A 39 4.08 -8.70 -28.96
CA PRO A 39 2.84 -9.06 -29.65
C PRO A 39 1.66 -9.31 -28.70
N ASN A 40 1.88 -9.43 -27.39
CA ASN A 40 0.81 -9.66 -26.41
C ASN A 40 0.10 -8.34 -26.06
N SER A 41 -1.18 -8.25 -26.43
CA SER A 41 -2.03 -7.10 -26.15
C SER A 41 -2.83 -7.24 -24.85
N ASP A 42 -2.88 -8.41 -24.20
CA ASP A 42 -3.73 -8.66 -23.03
C ASP A 42 -3.42 -7.67 -21.89
N ALA A 43 -2.14 -7.53 -21.55
CA ALA A 43 -1.72 -6.61 -20.50
C ALA A 43 -1.91 -5.13 -20.89
N GLN A 44 -1.88 -4.81 -22.19
CA GLN A 44 -2.13 -3.46 -22.71
C GLN A 44 -3.62 -3.13 -22.60
N VAL A 45 -4.50 -4.05 -22.99
CA VAL A 45 -5.96 -3.91 -22.86
C VAL A 45 -6.36 -3.83 -21.39
N ALA A 46 -5.80 -4.69 -20.53
CA ALA A 46 -6.03 -4.64 -19.09
C ALA A 46 -5.58 -3.30 -18.50
N ALA A 47 -4.43 -2.75 -18.94
CA ALA A 47 -3.95 -1.46 -18.49
C ALA A 47 -4.89 -0.31 -18.89
N LEU A 48 -5.25 -0.25 -20.16
CA LEU A 48 -6.17 0.77 -20.68
C LEU A 48 -7.52 0.71 -19.96
N LYS A 49 -8.08 -0.49 -19.79
CA LYS A 49 -9.37 -0.65 -19.11
C LYS A 49 -9.29 -0.33 -17.61
N THR A 50 -8.18 -0.67 -16.96
CA THR A 50 -7.95 -0.31 -15.56
C THR A 50 -7.92 1.21 -15.41
N ILE A 51 -7.14 1.91 -16.22
CA ILE A 51 -7.04 3.38 -16.19
C ILE A 51 -8.39 4.03 -16.47
N GLU A 52 -9.12 3.56 -17.49
CA GLU A 52 -10.47 4.05 -17.82
C GLU A 52 -11.41 3.96 -16.60
N ILE A 53 -11.43 2.83 -15.89
CA ILE A 53 -12.25 2.64 -14.69
C ILE A 53 -11.78 3.54 -13.55
N LEU A 54 -10.46 3.64 -13.33
CA LEU A 54 -9.90 4.50 -12.29
C LEU A 54 -10.33 5.96 -12.47
N GLU A 55 -10.34 6.46 -13.71
CA GLU A 55 -10.76 7.81 -14.07
C GLU A 55 -12.29 7.98 -13.99
N ARG A 56 -13.05 7.08 -14.63
CA ARG A 56 -14.52 7.16 -14.70
C ARG A 56 -15.16 7.15 -13.31
N ASP A 57 -14.69 6.25 -12.45
CA ASP A 57 -15.28 6.03 -11.13
C ASP A 57 -14.56 6.84 -10.03
N LYS A 58 -13.59 7.68 -10.40
CA LYS A 58 -12.75 8.47 -9.46
C LYS A 58 -12.18 7.62 -8.33
N VAL A 59 -11.70 6.42 -8.69
CA VAL A 59 -11.33 5.38 -7.72
C VAL A 59 -10.27 5.88 -6.74
N LEU A 60 -9.29 6.67 -7.21
CA LEU A 60 -8.23 7.20 -6.37
C LEU A 60 -8.74 8.19 -5.32
N ASP A 61 -9.77 8.99 -5.63
CA ASP A 61 -10.40 9.91 -4.69
C ASP A 61 -11.14 9.12 -3.59
N VAL A 62 -11.87 8.07 -3.98
CA VAL A 62 -12.57 7.19 -3.04
C VAL A 62 -11.58 6.45 -2.12
N ILE A 63 -10.48 5.93 -2.68
CA ILE A 63 -9.42 5.32 -1.87
C ILE A 63 -8.79 6.36 -0.93
N ALA A 64 -8.56 7.59 -1.39
CA ALA A 64 -8.00 8.64 -0.57
C ALA A 64 -8.92 9.00 0.60
N GLU A 65 -10.23 9.11 0.37
CA GLU A 65 -11.22 9.35 1.43
C GLU A 65 -11.21 8.24 2.48
N LYS A 66 -11.28 6.98 2.05
CA LYS A 66 -11.19 5.80 2.94
C LYS A 66 -9.89 5.79 3.74
N GLY A 67 -8.78 6.04 3.06
CA GLY A 67 -7.45 6.08 3.65
C GLY A 67 -7.25 7.20 4.67
N ASN A 68 -7.86 8.37 4.44
CA ASN A 68 -7.83 9.47 5.39
C ASN A 68 -8.64 9.13 6.66
N LYS A 69 -9.85 8.56 6.52
CA LYS A 69 -10.67 8.13 7.67
C LYS A 69 -9.93 7.06 8.48
N PHE A 70 -9.51 5.98 7.82
CA PHE A 70 -8.74 4.90 8.44
C PHE A 70 -7.47 5.42 9.11
N GLY A 71 -6.71 6.27 8.41
CA GLY A 71 -5.46 6.82 8.91
C GLY A 71 -5.64 7.70 10.14
N ALA A 72 -6.69 8.51 10.20
CA ALA A 72 -6.99 9.35 11.37
C ALA A 72 -7.31 8.51 12.61
N GLU A 73 -8.09 7.44 12.45
CA GLU A 73 -8.41 6.52 13.55
C GLU A 73 -7.17 5.77 14.05
N VAL A 74 -6.36 5.23 13.13
CA VAL A 74 -5.11 4.53 13.50
C VAL A 74 -4.12 5.48 14.16
N GLN A 75 -3.98 6.71 13.65
CA GLN A 75 -3.10 7.73 14.24
C GLN A 75 -3.48 8.02 15.70
N LYS A 76 -4.78 8.15 15.98
CA LYS A 76 -5.28 8.32 17.35
C LYS A 76 -4.91 7.14 18.25
N LEU A 77 -5.09 5.90 17.79
CA LEU A 77 -4.73 4.70 18.56
C LEU A 77 -3.22 4.63 18.85
N VAL A 78 -2.40 5.04 17.88
CA VAL A 78 -0.94 5.10 18.01
C VAL A 78 -0.54 6.08 19.11
N GLU A 79 -1.13 7.29 19.11
CA GLU A 79 -0.91 8.32 20.13
C GLU A 79 -1.37 7.86 21.52
N GLU A 80 -2.55 7.24 21.62
CA GLU A 80 -3.11 6.74 22.89
C GLU A 80 -2.35 5.54 23.46
N SER A 81 -1.60 4.80 22.63
CA SER A 81 -0.92 3.58 23.07
C SER A 81 0.25 3.84 24.03
N ALA A 82 0.85 5.04 23.99
CA ALA A 82 2.11 5.40 24.64
C ALA A 82 3.29 4.45 24.34
N LEU A 83 3.17 3.61 23.30
CA LEU A 83 4.24 2.74 22.83
C LEU A 83 5.18 3.52 21.89
N PRO A 84 6.45 3.12 21.76
CA PRO A 84 7.41 3.77 20.85
C PRO A 84 7.14 3.34 19.39
N ILE A 85 5.98 3.71 18.85
CA ILE A 85 5.50 3.37 17.53
C ILE A 85 5.14 4.62 16.72
N GLN A 86 5.07 4.46 15.40
CA GLN A 86 4.71 5.51 14.45
C GLN A 86 3.75 4.98 13.41
N PHE A 87 2.83 5.82 12.96
CA PHE A 87 1.99 5.56 11.80
C PHE A 87 2.35 6.49 10.65
N SER A 88 2.32 5.98 9.43
CA SER A 88 2.68 6.71 8.22
C SER A 88 1.96 6.16 6.99
N GLY A 89 2.11 6.87 5.86
CA GLY A 89 1.69 6.39 4.54
C GLY A 89 0.21 6.54 4.22
N ALA A 90 -0.59 7.11 5.13
CA ALA A 90 -1.91 7.60 4.79
C ALA A 90 -1.84 8.63 3.62
N PRO A 91 -2.85 8.66 2.73
CA PRO A 91 -4.05 7.81 2.76
C PRO A 91 -3.88 6.44 2.11
N TRP A 92 -2.88 6.23 1.25
CA TRP A 92 -2.90 5.06 0.35
C TRP A 92 -2.20 3.82 0.89
N MET A 93 -1.12 4.01 1.65
CA MET A 93 -0.14 2.97 1.99
C MET A 93 0.13 2.92 3.49
N PRO A 94 -0.87 2.61 4.34
CA PRO A 94 -0.72 2.64 5.79
C PRO A 94 0.42 1.75 6.28
N TYR A 95 1.22 2.25 7.21
CA TYR A 95 2.32 1.50 7.79
C TYR A 95 2.57 1.87 9.25
N ILE A 96 2.57 0.86 10.13
CA ILE A 96 2.89 1.00 11.54
C ILE A 96 4.31 0.48 11.77
N THR A 97 5.20 1.38 12.20
CA THR A 97 6.60 1.09 12.49
C THR A 97 6.89 1.19 13.98
N PHE A 98 7.89 0.43 14.42
CA PHE A 98 8.34 0.37 15.82
C PHE A 98 9.72 1.02 15.90
N ASN A 99 9.85 2.04 16.74
CA ASN A 99 11.08 2.81 16.86
C ASN A 99 12.20 1.92 17.41
N ARG A 100 13.37 2.00 16.77
CA ARG A 100 14.51 1.17 17.15
C ARG A 100 15.04 1.58 18.54
N ASP A 101 15.12 0.61 19.44
CA ASP A 101 15.83 0.70 20.71
C ASP A 101 17.11 -0.15 20.72
N PRO A 102 18.12 0.19 21.56
CA PRO A 102 19.36 -0.58 21.69
C PRO A 102 19.16 -2.03 22.15
N GLU A 103 18.16 -2.27 23.01
CA GLU A 103 17.87 -3.57 23.63
C GLU A 103 17.13 -4.54 22.69
N GLY A 104 16.65 -4.04 21.54
CA GLY A 104 15.96 -4.81 20.51
C GLY A 104 14.50 -5.13 20.83
N LEU A 105 13.88 -4.43 21.79
CA LEU A 105 12.47 -4.57 22.16
C LEU A 105 11.55 -4.33 20.95
N TYR A 106 11.87 -3.37 20.09
CA TYR A 106 11.12 -3.04 18.87
C TYR A 106 10.89 -4.25 17.96
N LYS A 107 11.83 -5.21 17.90
CA LYS A 107 11.68 -6.43 17.11
C LYS A 107 10.62 -7.35 17.71
N LYS A 108 10.61 -7.48 19.04
CA LYS A 108 9.63 -8.28 19.78
C LYS A 108 8.24 -7.68 19.63
N LEU A 109 8.12 -6.37 19.85
CA LEU A 109 6.85 -5.64 19.71
C LEU A 109 6.30 -5.73 18.28
N ARG A 110 7.13 -5.51 17.26
CA ARG A 110 6.74 -5.67 15.86
C ARG A 110 6.24 -7.08 15.56
N ASN A 111 7.02 -8.09 15.91
CA ASN A 111 6.66 -9.48 15.62
C ASN A 111 5.34 -9.86 16.31
N GLU A 112 5.17 -9.47 17.58
CA GLU A 112 3.93 -9.75 18.31
C GLU A 112 2.74 -9.00 17.70
N PHE A 113 2.88 -7.71 17.40
CA PHE A 113 1.80 -6.90 16.84
C PHE A 113 1.25 -7.49 15.55
N TYR A 114 2.13 -7.76 14.57
CA TYR A 114 1.71 -8.33 13.30
C TYR A 114 1.23 -9.79 13.44
N THR A 115 1.72 -10.53 14.43
CA THR A 115 1.18 -11.85 14.79
C THR A 115 -0.26 -11.76 15.32
N GLN A 116 -0.54 -10.76 16.16
CA GLN A 116 -1.87 -10.52 16.71
C GLN A 116 -2.87 -10.09 15.62
N LEU A 117 -2.43 -9.29 14.64
CA LEU A 117 -3.23 -8.94 13.46
C LEU A 117 -3.62 -10.18 12.65
N ILE A 118 -2.64 -11.01 12.25
CA ILE A 118 -2.93 -12.16 11.38
C ILE A 118 -3.77 -13.24 12.09
N ARG A 119 -3.60 -13.41 13.41
CA ARG A 119 -4.47 -14.28 14.24
C ARG A 119 -5.92 -13.81 14.24
N ARG A 120 -6.14 -12.49 14.12
CA ARG A 120 -7.45 -11.85 13.95
C ARG A 120 -7.82 -11.63 12.48
N ARG A 121 -7.21 -12.40 11.56
CA ARG A 121 -7.53 -12.40 10.12
C ARG A 121 -7.31 -11.06 9.41
N VAL A 122 -6.51 -10.17 10.00
CA VAL A 122 -6.05 -8.94 9.35
C VAL A 122 -4.63 -9.16 8.86
N PHE A 123 -4.43 -9.10 7.55
CA PHE A 123 -3.11 -9.22 6.96
C PHE A 123 -2.50 -7.85 6.68
N LEU A 124 -1.53 -7.46 7.49
CA LEU A 124 -0.58 -6.38 7.21
C LEU A 124 0.84 -6.94 7.32
N GLN A 125 1.74 -6.50 6.46
CA GLN A 125 3.11 -7.02 6.43
C GLN A 125 4.00 -6.32 7.46
N PRO A 126 4.79 -7.05 8.28
CA PRO A 126 5.68 -6.43 9.26
C PRO A 126 6.83 -5.60 8.68
N TYR A 127 7.13 -5.78 7.40
CA TYR A 127 8.29 -5.17 6.74
C TYR A 127 7.91 -4.30 5.53
N HIS A 128 6.62 -4.08 5.31
CA HIS A 128 6.12 -3.36 4.14
C HIS A 128 4.77 -2.70 4.47
N HIS A 129 4.49 -1.57 3.85
CA HIS A 129 3.19 -0.92 3.97
C HIS A 129 2.04 -1.81 3.47
N GLY A 130 0.86 -1.61 4.04
CA GLY A 130 -0.39 -2.11 3.50
C GLY A 130 -0.88 -1.23 2.34
N TYR A 131 -2.00 -1.62 1.73
CA TYR A 131 -2.65 -0.83 0.68
C TYR A 131 -4.13 -0.75 0.96
N ILE A 132 -4.70 0.47 0.94
CA ILE A 132 -6.15 0.63 0.94
C ILE A 132 -6.66 0.38 -0.47
N CYS A 133 -7.53 -0.61 -0.63
CA CYS A 133 -8.12 -0.97 -1.90
C CYS A 133 -9.52 -0.35 -2.07
N TYR A 134 -9.90 -0.08 -3.33
CA TYR A 134 -11.25 0.40 -3.66
C TYR A 134 -12.36 -0.50 -3.12
N ARG A 135 -12.10 -1.83 -3.09
CA ARG A 135 -13.04 -2.87 -2.66
C ARG A 135 -13.32 -2.89 -1.15
N HIS A 136 -12.43 -2.37 -0.31
CA HIS A 136 -12.65 -2.35 1.13
C HIS A 136 -13.92 -1.59 1.48
N THR A 137 -14.75 -2.16 2.33
CA THR A 137 -15.92 -1.46 2.87
C THR A 137 -15.53 -0.70 4.15
N ASP A 138 -16.43 0.14 4.64
CA ASP A 138 -16.21 0.82 5.92
C ASP A 138 -16.15 -0.18 7.07
N GLU A 139 -16.88 -1.30 6.99
CA GLU A 139 -16.82 -2.38 7.97
C GLU A 139 -15.46 -3.10 7.96
N ASP A 140 -14.88 -3.38 6.78
CA ASP A 140 -13.55 -3.98 6.67
C ASP A 140 -12.49 -3.09 7.37
N LEU A 141 -12.58 -1.78 7.15
CA LEU A 141 -11.65 -0.80 7.70
C LEU A 141 -11.87 -0.61 9.20
N ALA A 142 -13.11 -0.49 9.66
CA ALA A 142 -13.44 -0.39 11.08
C ALA A 142 -13.01 -1.65 11.86
N TYR A 143 -13.24 -2.85 11.29
CA TYR A 143 -12.74 -4.10 11.85
C TYR A 143 -11.22 -4.10 11.98
N THR A 144 -10.53 -3.59 10.95
CA THR A 144 -9.07 -3.47 10.94
C THR A 144 -8.58 -2.50 12.02
N VAL A 145 -9.21 -1.33 12.18
CA VAL A 145 -8.89 -0.35 13.24
C VAL A 145 -9.06 -0.98 14.63
N GLN A 146 -10.19 -1.65 14.87
CA GLN A 146 -10.45 -2.34 16.14
C GLN A 146 -9.40 -3.42 16.41
N THR A 147 -9.02 -4.18 15.38
CA THR A 147 -8.00 -5.22 15.47
C THR A 147 -6.61 -4.63 15.78
N ILE A 148 -6.28 -3.47 15.21
CA ILE A 148 -5.06 -2.73 15.54
C ILE A 148 -5.07 -2.32 17.01
N LYS A 149 -6.18 -1.75 17.50
CA LYS A 149 -6.32 -1.37 18.92
C LYS A 149 -6.07 -2.55 19.84
N GLU A 150 -6.76 -3.67 19.62
CA GLU A 150 -6.61 -4.88 20.44
C GLU A 150 -5.17 -5.43 20.40
N SER A 151 -4.53 -5.37 19.22
CA SER A 151 -3.15 -5.82 19.06
C SER A 151 -2.18 -4.91 19.80
N LEU A 152 -2.39 -3.59 19.82
CA LEU A 152 -1.61 -2.65 20.63
C LEU A 152 -1.80 -2.88 22.12
N ASP A 153 -3.02 -3.20 22.57
CA ASP A 153 -3.32 -3.51 23.96
C ASP A 153 -2.59 -4.80 24.44
N GLU A 154 -2.44 -5.80 23.56
CA GLU A 154 -1.61 -6.99 23.86
C GLU A 154 -0.13 -6.65 24.06
N LEU A 155 0.40 -5.67 23.31
CA LEU A 155 1.81 -5.28 23.44
C LEU A 155 2.13 -4.64 24.79
N LYS A 156 1.17 -3.98 25.44
CA LYS A 156 1.36 -3.36 26.75
C LYS A 156 1.75 -4.37 27.84
N LYS A 157 1.49 -5.67 27.63
CA LYS A 157 1.89 -6.76 28.54
C LYS A 157 3.37 -7.13 28.41
N LEU A 158 4.04 -6.66 27.36
CA LEU A 158 5.44 -6.96 27.04
C LEU A 158 6.40 -5.83 27.39
N VAL A 159 5.87 -4.69 27.85
CA VAL A 159 6.62 -3.48 28.21
C VAL A 159 6.54 -3.28 29.73
#